data_AF-A0A356F8N0-F1
#
_entry.id   AF-A0A356F8N0-F1
#
_cell.length_a   1.000
_cell.length_b   1.000
_cell.length_c   1.000
_cell.angle_alpha   90.00
_cell.angle_beta   90.00
_cell.angle_gamma   90.00
#
_symmetry.space_group_name_H-M   'P 1'
#
loop_
_entity.id
_entity.type
_entity.pdbx_description
1 polymer ?
#
loop_
_entity_poly.entity_id
_entity_poly.type
_entity_poly.pdbx_seq_one_letter_code
_entity_poly.pdbx_strand_id
1 'polypeptide(L)'
;MLPSPLKLKFALSVALVAGMIFLSSCGKDPSASEQAATPEKRVETFCSACHLLPPPATLPRGMWERKIDEMYELARGSQKELPAGLPPRGEAIAYFTSRAPEGLPGLSHTVGRRSPALGFDPIGA
;
A
#
# COMPACT_ATOMS: atom_id res chain seq x y z
N MET A 1 48.80 -12.88 51.24
CA MET A 1 47.38 -12.60 51.52
C MET A 1 46.54 -13.38 50.50
N LEU A 2 46.05 -14.57 50.86
CA LEU A 2 45.21 -15.38 49.98
C LEU A 2 43.75 -14.89 50.05
N PRO A 3 43.04 -14.73 48.92
CA PRO A 3 41.63 -14.37 48.94
C PRO A 3 40.77 -15.52 49.48
N SER A 4 39.79 -15.17 50.32
CA SER A 4 38.88 -16.09 51.00
C SER A 4 38.05 -16.93 50.00
N PRO A 5 37.84 -18.24 50.26
CA PRO A 5 37.21 -19.18 49.33
C PRO A 5 35.77 -18.81 48.94
N LEU A 6 35.11 -17.94 49.70
CA LEU A 6 33.77 -17.44 49.41
C LEU A 6 33.75 -16.44 48.24
N LYS A 7 34.78 -15.59 48.11
CA LYS A 7 34.85 -14.57 47.05
C LYS A 7 35.13 -15.20 45.68
N LEU A 8 35.87 -16.31 45.65
CA LEU A 8 36.16 -17.06 44.42
C LEU A 8 34.93 -17.78 43.88
N LYS A 9 34.08 -18.33 44.76
CA LYS A 9 32.81 -18.97 44.37
C LYS A 9 31.78 -17.97 43.83
N PHE A 10 31.70 -16.78 44.42
CA PHE A 10 30.82 -15.72 43.92
C PHE A 10 31.24 -15.20 42.54
N ALA A 11 32.55 -14.98 42.33
CA ALA A 11 33.07 -14.55 41.04
C ALA A 11 32.84 -15.60 39.94
N LEU A 12 32.96 -16.89 40.26
CA LEU A 12 32.73 -17.98 39.32
C LEU A 12 31.24 -18.12 38.93
N SER A 13 30.32 -17.93 39.88
CA SER A 13 28.88 -17.97 39.61
C SER A 13 28.39 -16.81 38.74
N VAL A 14 28.93 -15.60 38.93
CA VAL A 14 28.54 -14.44 38.11
C VAL A 14 29.05 -14.58 36.67
N ALA A 15 30.26 -15.11 36.48
CA ALA A 15 30.81 -15.37 35.14
C ALA A 15 30.02 -16.43 34.36
N LEU A 16 29.51 -17.45 35.05
CA LEU A 16 28.73 -18.54 34.44
C LEU A 16 27.33 -18.07 33.99
N VAL A 17 26.68 -17.24 34.80
CA VAL A 17 25.37 -16.63 34.44
C VAL A 17 25.53 -15.61 33.32
N ALA A 18 26.59 -14.79 33.33
CA ALA A 18 26.88 -13.85 32.24
C ALA A 18 27.22 -14.56 30.92
N GLY A 19 27.92 -15.70 30.97
CA GLY A 19 28.23 -16.52 29.80
C GLY A 19 27.00 -17.20 29.17
N MET A 20 26.04 -17.65 29.99
CA MET A 20 24.79 -18.26 29.48
C MET A 20 23.83 -17.25 28.84
N ILE A 21 23.95 -15.95 29.14
CA ILE A 21 23.14 -14.90 28.51
C ILE A 21 23.63 -14.60 27.08
N PHE A 22 24.91 -14.84 26.76
CA PHE A 22 25.50 -14.47 25.47
C PHE A 22 25.34 -15.51 24.34
N LEU A 23 24.98 -16.76 24.63
CA LEU A 23 24.80 -17.80 23.61
C LEU A 23 23.34 -18.03 23.17
N SER A 24 22.39 -17.27 23.72
CA SER A 24 20.97 -17.32 23.33
C SER A 24 20.61 -16.25 22.29
N SER A 25 21.56 -15.92 21.41
CA SER A 25 21.35 -15.05 20.24
C SER A 25 21.46 -15.89 18.95
N CYS A 26 20.74 -17.01 18.91
CA CYS A 26 20.47 -17.71 17.65
C CYS A 26 19.26 -17.06 16.98
N GLY A 27 19.54 -16.31 15.92
CA GLY A 27 18.70 -16.22 14.72
C GLY A 27 17.23 -15.96 14.94
N LYS A 28 16.87 -14.76 15.42
CA LYS A 28 15.58 -14.19 15.02
C LYS A 28 15.80 -13.57 13.65
N ASP A 29 15.65 -14.38 12.61
CA ASP A 29 15.59 -13.86 11.24
C ASP A 29 14.59 -12.69 11.26
N PRO A 30 14.96 -11.49 10.76
CA PRO A 30 13.99 -10.43 10.58
C PRO A 30 12.92 -11.01 9.66
N SER A 31 11.73 -11.16 10.24
CA SER A 31 10.51 -11.59 9.59
C SER A 31 10.47 -11.03 8.17
N ALA A 32 10.30 -11.90 7.18
CA ALA A 32 10.10 -11.59 5.77
C ALA A 32 8.85 -10.69 5.49
N SER A 33 8.33 -10.03 6.52
CA SER A 33 7.28 -9.01 6.49
C SER A 33 7.84 -7.60 6.22
N GLU A 34 9.15 -7.38 6.33
CA GLU A 34 9.78 -6.07 6.16
C GLU A 34 10.60 -5.98 4.84
N GLN A 35 10.25 -6.75 3.81
CA GLN A 35 10.59 -6.33 2.45
C GLN A 35 9.59 -5.26 2.05
N ALA A 36 10.04 -4.02 1.88
CA ALA A 36 9.22 -2.92 1.39
C ALA A 36 8.47 -3.38 0.12
N ALA A 37 7.13 -3.48 0.22
CA ALA A 37 6.29 -3.94 -0.88
C ALA A 37 6.56 -3.10 -2.13
N THR A 38 6.63 -3.71 -3.32
CA THR A 38 6.85 -2.95 -4.55
C THR A 38 5.70 -1.95 -4.79
N PRO A 39 5.93 -0.84 -5.53
CA PRO A 39 4.87 0.09 -5.90
C PRO A 39 3.63 -0.60 -6.49
N GLU A 40 3.85 -1.59 -7.36
CA GLU A 40 2.78 -2.39 -7.96
C GLU A 40 1.99 -3.14 -6.90
N LYS A 41 2.68 -3.79 -5.95
CA LYS A 41 2.01 -4.55 -4.90
C LYS A 41 1.21 -3.65 -3.97
N ARG A 42 1.72 -2.45 -3.67
CA ARG A 42 0.97 -1.44 -2.89
C ARG A 42 -0.30 -1.01 -3.60
N VAL A 43 -0.23 -0.72 -4.90
CA VAL A 43 -1.41 -0.35 -5.70
C VAL A 43 -2.41 -1.50 -5.75
N GLU A 44 -1.96 -2.72 -6.05
CA GLU A 44 -2.83 -3.89 -6.08
C GLU A 44 -3.52 -4.12 -4.73
N THR A 45 -2.77 -4.12 -3.64
CA THR A 45 -3.29 -4.38 -2.29
C THR A 45 -4.25 -3.30 -1.83
N PHE A 46 -3.91 -2.01 -1.98
CA PHE A 46 -4.77 -0.94 -1.49
C PHE A 46 -6.00 -0.74 -2.39
N CYS A 47 -5.80 -0.64 -3.71
CA CYS A 47 -6.90 -0.32 -4.64
C CYS A 47 -7.88 -1.49 -4.83
N SER A 48 -7.57 -2.69 -4.36
CA SER A 48 -8.51 -3.81 -4.29
C SER A 48 -9.24 -3.94 -2.94
N ALA A 49 -9.01 -3.03 -1.98
CA ALA A 49 -9.53 -3.18 -0.62
C ALA A 49 -11.04 -2.88 -0.51
N CYS A 50 -11.56 -2.00 -1.35
CA CYS A 50 -12.98 -1.60 -1.33
C CYS A 50 -13.84 -2.30 -2.39
N HIS A 51 -13.24 -2.66 -3.51
CA HIS A 51 -13.90 -3.34 -4.63
C HIS A 51 -12.84 -4.07 -5.47
N LEU A 52 -13.26 -4.81 -6.49
CA LEU A 52 -12.33 -5.44 -7.42
C LEU A 52 -11.43 -4.37 -8.07
N LEU A 53 -10.12 -4.67 -8.15
CA LEU A 53 -9.18 -3.80 -8.86
C LEU A 53 -9.55 -3.77 -10.35
N PRO A 54 -9.89 -2.61 -10.92
CA PRO A 54 -10.27 -2.54 -12.33
C PRO A 54 -9.08 -2.90 -13.22
N PRO A 55 -9.27 -3.67 -14.31
CA PRO A 55 -8.22 -3.85 -15.31
C PRO A 55 -7.78 -2.51 -15.90
N PRO A 56 -6.48 -2.24 -16.09
CA PRO A 56 -6.02 -0.99 -16.71
C PRO A 56 -6.55 -0.76 -18.13
N ALA A 57 -6.93 -1.82 -18.83
CA ALA A 57 -7.53 -1.76 -20.16
C ALA A 57 -8.98 -1.24 -20.19
N THR A 58 -9.62 -1.03 -19.03
CA THR A 58 -11.01 -0.55 -18.93
C THR A 58 -11.17 0.92 -19.33
N LEU A 59 -10.10 1.73 -19.28
CA LEU A 59 -10.13 3.13 -19.71
C LEU A 59 -8.95 3.44 -20.65
N PRO A 60 -9.11 4.41 -21.57
CA PRO A 60 -8.00 4.99 -22.31
C PRO A 60 -6.95 5.59 -21.37
N ARG A 61 -5.67 5.55 -21.75
CA ARG A 61 -4.54 6.04 -20.95
C ARG A 61 -4.77 7.46 -20.43
N GLY A 62 -5.21 8.38 -21.29
CA GLY A 62 -5.43 9.78 -20.94
C GLY A 62 -6.56 10.03 -19.94
N MET A 63 -7.39 9.03 -19.63
CA MET A 63 -8.50 9.15 -18.68
C MET A 63 -8.15 8.74 -17.25
N TRP A 64 -7.05 8.00 -17.06
CA TRP A 64 -6.72 7.41 -15.78
C TRP A 64 -6.34 8.45 -14.72
N GLU A 65 -5.64 9.52 -15.08
CA GLU A 65 -5.25 10.54 -14.11
C GLU A 65 -6.47 11.13 -13.39
N ARG A 66 -7.45 11.63 -14.14
CA ARG A 66 -8.70 12.15 -13.58
C ARG A 66 -9.44 11.11 -12.76
N LYS A 67 -9.48 9.85 -13.23
CA LYS A 67 -10.15 8.77 -12.50
C LYS A 67 -9.45 8.50 -11.16
N ILE A 68 -8.12 8.53 -11.12
CA ILE A 68 -7.36 8.34 -9.88
C ILE A 68 -7.61 9.50 -8.92
N ASP A 69 -7.73 10.74 -9.40
CA ASP A 69 -8.12 11.88 -8.55
C ASP A 69 -9.47 11.65 -7.88
N GLU A 70 -10.48 11.27 -8.68
CA GLU A 70 -11.80 10.94 -8.16
C GLU A 70 -11.74 9.85 -7.07
N MET A 71 -10.89 8.81 -7.25
CA MET A 71 -10.75 7.73 -6.28
C MET A 71 -9.99 8.15 -5.01
N TYR A 72 -9.02 9.07 -5.11
CA TYR A 72 -8.30 9.57 -3.94
C TYR A 72 -9.22 10.45 -3.07
N GLU A 73 -10.10 11.22 -3.68
CA GLU A 73 -11.14 11.96 -2.95
C GLU A 73 -12.15 10.99 -2.30
N LEU A 74 -12.57 9.93 -3.00
CA LEU A 74 -13.43 8.90 -2.39
C LEU A 74 -12.74 8.16 -1.23
N ALA A 75 -11.45 7.81 -1.38
CA ALA A 75 -10.67 7.15 -0.35
C ALA A 75 -10.47 8.05 0.88
N ARG A 76 -10.35 9.36 0.68
CA ARG A 76 -10.34 10.34 1.77
C ARG A 76 -11.70 10.40 2.49
N GLY A 77 -12.80 10.36 1.75
CA GLY A 77 -14.14 10.48 2.30
C GLY A 77 -14.33 11.81 3.03
N SER A 78 -14.86 11.77 4.26
CA SER A 78 -15.01 12.96 5.11
C SER A 78 -13.78 13.30 5.95
N GLN A 79 -12.70 12.51 5.84
CA GLN A 79 -11.49 12.71 6.63
C GLN A 79 -10.66 13.87 6.07
N LYS A 80 -9.86 14.50 6.92
CA LYS A 80 -8.90 15.51 6.48
C LYS A 80 -7.67 14.88 5.81
N GLU A 81 -7.19 13.79 6.38
CA GLU A 81 -5.98 13.08 5.95
C GLU A 81 -6.33 11.89 5.06
N LEU A 82 -5.36 11.48 4.22
CA LEU A 82 -5.48 10.27 3.42
C LEU A 82 -5.35 9.01 4.29
N PRO A 83 -6.07 7.92 3.96
CA PRO A 83 -5.99 6.68 4.71
C PRO A 83 -4.57 6.09 4.68
N ALA A 84 -4.17 5.47 5.79
CA ALA A 84 -2.88 4.81 5.90
C ALA A 84 -2.74 3.70 4.86
N GLY A 85 -1.53 3.57 4.29
CA GLY A 85 -1.23 2.56 3.27
C GLY A 85 -1.74 2.88 1.87
N LEU A 86 -2.45 4.01 1.67
CA LEU A 86 -2.73 4.51 0.32
C LEU A 86 -1.39 4.80 -0.37
N PRO A 87 -1.13 4.23 -1.57
CA PRO A 87 0.10 4.54 -2.30
C PRO A 87 0.16 6.04 -2.64
N PRO A 88 1.35 6.60 -2.90
CA PRO A 88 1.45 7.91 -3.51
C PRO A 88 0.67 7.97 -4.83
N ARG A 89 -0.04 9.08 -5.07
CA ARG A 89 -0.85 9.31 -6.28
C ARG A 89 -0.10 8.96 -7.57
N GLY A 90 1.16 9.38 -7.68
CA GLY A 90 1.99 9.12 -8.85
C GLY A 90 2.21 7.63 -9.13
N GLU A 91 2.28 6.78 -8.10
CA GLU A 91 2.42 5.33 -8.26
C GLU A 91 1.16 4.71 -8.85
N ALA A 92 -0.01 5.12 -8.36
CA ALA A 92 -1.28 4.65 -8.92
C ALA A 92 -1.43 5.09 -10.39
N ILE A 93 -1.11 6.35 -10.70
CA ILE A 93 -1.17 6.85 -12.08
C ILE A 93 -0.21 6.08 -12.98
N ALA A 94 1.05 5.90 -12.57
CA ALA A 94 2.03 5.13 -13.33
C ALA A 94 1.58 3.67 -13.53
N TYR A 95 1.00 3.05 -12.50
CA TYR A 95 0.47 1.70 -12.56
C TYR A 95 -0.60 1.56 -13.65
N PHE A 96 -1.62 2.43 -13.65
CA PHE A 96 -2.70 2.31 -14.63
C PHE A 96 -2.28 2.76 -16.02
N THR A 97 -1.61 3.90 -16.16
CA THR A 97 -1.28 4.48 -17.46
C THR A 97 -0.28 3.66 -18.28
N SER A 98 0.71 3.04 -17.63
CA SER A 98 1.70 2.17 -18.31
C SER A 98 1.08 0.90 -18.93
N ARG A 99 -0.11 0.49 -18.45
CA ARG A 99 -0.82 -0.72 -18.89
C ARG A 99 -2.09 -0.44 -19.68
N ALA A 100 -2.50 0.83 -19.77
CA ALA A 100 -3.70 1.25 -20.46
C ALA A 100 -3.47 1.44 -21.97
N PRO A 101 -4.46 1.09 -22.80
CA PRO A 101 -4.43 1.38 -24.23
C PRO A 101 -4.60 2.89 -24.47
N GLU A 102 -4.12 3.40 -25.61
CA GLU A 102 -4.32 4.82 -25.97
C GLU A 102 -5.79 5.19 -26.14
N GLY A 103 -6.61 4.25 -26.60
CA GLY A 103 -8.03 4.41 -26.85
C GLY A 103 -8.78 3.08 -26.75
N LEU A 104 -10.10 3.14 -26.65
CA LEU A 104 -10.96 1.97 -26.65
C LEU A 104 -11.59 1.78 -28.04
N PRO A 105 -11.63 0.55 -28.57
CA PRO A 105 -12.28 0.28 -29.85
C PRO A 105 -13.78 0.59 -29.76
N GLY A 106 -14.33 1.25 -30.78
CA GLY A 106 -15.77 1.51 -30.92
C GLY A 106 -16.30 2.73 -30.16
N LEU A 107 -15.46 3.49 -29.44
CA LEU A 107 -15.86 4.74 -28.78
C LEU A 107 -15.28 5.96 -29.52
N SER A 108 -16.04 6.49 -30.47
CA SER A 108 -15.72 7.72 -31.20
C SER A 108 -15.99 8.95 -30.32
N HIS A 109 -14.95 9.56 -29.72
CA HIS A 109 -14.76 10.96 -29.24
C HIS A 109 -15.96 11.83 -28.74
N THR A 110 -17.14 11.30 -28.46
CA THR A 110 -18.30 12.01 -27.90
C THR A 110 -18.39 11.90 -26.38
N VAL A 111 -17.29 11.45 -25.73
CA VAL A 111 -17.18 11.43 -24.27
C VAL A 111 -17.41 12.85 -23.74
N GLY A 112 -18.56 13.07 -23.09
CA GLY A 112 -18.95 14.34 -22.48
C GLY A 112 -19.92 15.21 -23.27
N ARG A 113 -20.28 14.86 -24.52
CA ARG A 113 -21.39 15.53 -25.21
C ARG A 113 -22.70 14.92 -24.69
N ARG A 114 -23.49 15.69 -23.93
CA ARG A 114 -24.86 15.32 -23.59
C ARG A 114 -25.59 15.01 -24.89
N SER A 115 -26.06 13.78 -25.06
CA SER A 115 -26.85 13.43 -26.21
C SER A 115 -28.15 14.23 -26.13
N PRO A 116 -28.50 15.06 -27.14
CA PRO A 116 -29.75 15.84 -27.11
C PRO A 116 -31.00 14.95 -26.99
N ALA A 117 -30.87 13.68 -27.42
CA ALA A 117 -31.92 12.66 -27.33
C ALA A 117 -32.10 12.07 -25.92
N LEU A 118 -31.15 12.28 -25.00
CA LEU A 118 -31.26 11.81 -23.61
C LEU A 118 -31.63 12.98 -22.71
N GLY A 119 -32.95 13.19 -22.56
CA GLY A 119 -33.52 14.03 -21.51
C GLY A 119 -33.63 13.24 -20.21
N PHE A 120 -33.29 13.85 -19.08
CA PHE A 120 -33.61 13.32 -17.76
C PHE A 120 -34.67 14.24 -17.16
N ASP A 121 -35.92 13.79 -17.14
CA ASP A 121 -36.98 14.52 -16.47
C ASP A 121 -36.80 14.36 -14.95
N PRO A 122 -36.76 15.46 -14.18
CA PRO A 122 -36.70 15.37 -12.73
C PRO A 122 -38.01 14.77 -12.21
N ILE A 123 -37.93 13.68 -11.45
CA ILE A 123 -39.09 13.12 -10.75
C ILE A 123 -39.27 13.88 -9.43
N GLY A 124 -40.41 14.57 -9.28
CA GLY A 124 -40.90 15.08 -7.99
C GLY A 124 -40.65 16.55 -7.68
N ALA A 125 -41.04 17.46 -8.58
CA ALA A 125 -41.17 18.89 -8.27
C ALA A 125 -42.38 19.18 -7.38
#